data_AF-A0AAU4GTG6-F1
#
_entry.id   AF-A0AAU4GTG6-F1
#
_cell.length_a   1.000
_cell.length_b   1.000
_cell.length_c   1.000
_cell.angle_alpha   90.00
_cell.angle_beta   90.00
_cell.angle_gamma   90.00
#
_symmetry.space_group_name_H-M   'P 1'
#
loop_
_entity.id
_entity.type
_entity.pdbx_description
1 polymer ?
#
loop_
_entity_poly.entity_id
_entity_poly.type
_entity_poly.pdbx_seq_one_letter_code
_entity_poly.pdbx_strand_id
1 'polypeptide(L)'
;MSARLRGIARQTEQIVAAGGYRAADGREVSIAAETESARAGTRLHGPEPVRISPFSPVDTVVEVTGESSLEAARRLAGPVAVLNFASARNPGGGFLNGAQAQEEALCRASALYTCLLEARGFYDHHRAHRDPFYTDRVIHSPAVPVFRDDKGRLLDEPYTAGFLTAAAPNAGVVLRTAPERAAELPRAVVVRAERVLETAALHGYRRLVLGAWGCGVFRNDPAQVAGAFHALLGPGGRFAAAFEHVVFGVLDRTPGATVRDAFVRTFPERQLQKQK
;
A
#
# COMPACT_ATOMS: atom_id res chain seq x y z
N MET A 1 -5.03 12.92 18.70
CA MET A 1 -5.91 12.11 17.81
C MET A 1 -7.12 12.92 17.37
N SER A 2 -7.42 12.96 16.07
CA SER A 2 -8.41 13.90 15.49
C SER A 2 -9.86 13.45 15.63
N ALA A 3 -10.72 14.31 16.20
CA ALA A 3 -12.16 14.05 16.30
C ALA A 3 -12.84 13.95 14.91
N ARG A 4 -12.44 14.81 13.96
CA ARG A 4 -12.91 14.77 12.57
C ARG A 4 -12.60 13.41 11.93
N LEU A 5 -11.36 12.92 12.07
CA LEU A 5 -10.96 11.64 11.47
C LEU A 5 -11.71 10.45 12.10
N ARG A 6 -11.99 10.50 13.41
CA ARG A 6 -12.86 9.50 14.07
C ARG A 6 -14.29 9.52 13.50
N GLY A 7 -14.83 10.71 13.25
CA GLY A 7 -16.14 10.85 12.61
C GLY A 7 -16.19 10.20 11.23
N ILE A 8 -15.18 10.46 10.39
CA ILE A 8 -15.06 9.84 9.06
C ILE A 8 -14.92 8.32 9.17
N ALA A 9 -14.08 7.83 10.09
CA ALA A 9 -13.91 6.39 10.29
C ALA A 9 -15.24 5.70 10.68
N ARG A 10 -15.97 6.25 11.65
CA ARG A 10 -17.30 5.71 12.02
C ARG A 10 -18.30 5.75 10.88
N GLN A 11 -18.34 6.85 10.12
CA GLN A 11 -19.23 6.95 8.95
C GLN A 11 -18.86 5.92 7.88
N THR A 12 -17.58 5.63 7.71
CA THR A 12 -17.09 4.62 6.76
C THR A 12 -17.56 3.23 7.14
N GLU A 13 -17.45 2.86 8.42
CA GLU A 13 -17.98 1.58 8.91
C GLU A 13 -19.50 1.47 8.76
N GLN A 14 -20.24 2.57 8.98
CA GLN A 14 -21.69 2.61 8.75
C GLN A 14 -22.03 2.38 7.27
N ILE A 15 -21.29 3.00 6.35
CA ILE A 15 -21.48 2.82 4.90
C ILE A 15 -21.20 1.38 4.49
N VAL A 16 -20.10 0.80 4.97
CA VAL A 16 -19.73 -0.59 4.68
C VAL A 16 -20.79 -1.55 5.23
N ALA A 17 -21.26 -1.33 6.46
CA ALA A 17 -22.31 -2.16 7.06
C ALA A 17 -23.67 -2.02 6.36
N ALA A 18 -24.01 -0.82 5.86
CA ALA A 18 -25.23 -0.57 5.09
C ALA A 18 -25.12 -1.06 3.64
N GLY A 19 -23.90 -1.35 3.15
CA GLY A 19 -23.65 -1.77 1.77
C GLY A 19 -23.72 -0.63 0.74
N GLY A 20 -23.73 0.64 1.18
CA GLY A 20 -23.90 1.77 0.28
C GLY A 20 -23.92 3.13 0.98
N TYR A 21 -23.95 4.19 0.17
CA TYR A 21 -24.03 5.58 0.64
C TYR A 21 -24.81 6.45 -0.35
N ARG A 22 -25.19 7.66 0.09
CA ARG A 22 -25.82 8.66 -0.76
C ARG A 22 -24.76 9.62 -1.32
N ALA A 23 -24.68 9.72 -2.64
CA ALA A 23 -23.80 10.63 -3.36
C ALA A 23 -24.25 12.10 -3.20
N ALA A 24 -23.44 13.05 -3.68
CA ALA A 24 -23.72 14.48 -3.50
C ALA A 24 -24.97 14.93 -4.29
N ASP A 25 -25.26 14.28 -5.41
CA ASP A 25 -26.46 14.45 -6.23
C ASP A 25 -27.74 13.81 -5.61
N GLY A 26 -27.59 13.12 -4.48
CA GLY A 26 -28.67 12.47 -3.77
C GLY A 26 -28.99 11.04 -4.23
N ARG A 27 -28.26 10.51 -5.21
CA ARG A 27 -28.41 9.14 -5.71
C ARG A 27 -27.80 8.13 -4.74
N GLU A 28 -28.40 6.95 -4.64
CA GLU A 28 -27.80 5.86 -3.86
C GLU A 28 -26.71 5.14 -4.66
N VAL A 29 -25.58 4.92 -4.01
CA VAL A 29 -24.43 4.18 -4.53
C VAL A 29 -24.28 2.92 -3.70
N SER A 30 -24.46 1.77 -4.34
CA SER A 30 -24.19 0.47 -3.74
C SER A 30 -22.71 0.11 -3.86
N ILE A 31 -22.16 -0.48 -2.79
CA ILE A 31 -20.83 -1.10 -2.75
C ILE A 31 -20.89 -2.50 -2.14
N ALA A 32 -22.09 -3.05 -1.90
CA ALA A 32 -22.29 -4.26 -1.12
C ALA A 32 -21.67 -5.49 -1.78
N ALA A 33 -21.92 -5.68 -3.08
CA ALA A 33 -21.43 -6.83 -3.83
C ALA A 33 -19.90 -6.81 -3.96
N GLU A 34 -19.33 -5.65 -4.28
CA GLU A 34 -17.89 -5.43 -4.38
C GLU A 34 -17.21 -5.65 -3.02
N THR A 35 -17.82 -5.16 -1.94
CA THR A 35 -17.29 -5.34 -0.59
C THR A 35 -17.27 -6.81 -0.18
N GLU A 36 -18.37 -7.54 -0.40
CA GLU A 36 -18.43 -8.96 -0.04
C GLU A 36 -17.48 -9.80 -0.90
N SER A 37 -17.40 -9.51 -2.20
CA SER A 37 -16.45 -10.17 -3.10
C SER A 37 -14.99 -9.92 -2.69
N ALA A 38 -14.64 -8.68 -2.33
CA ALA A 38 -13.30 -8.32 -1.87
C ALA A 38 -12.94 -9.03 -0.57
N ARG A 39 -13.88 -9.08 0.38
CA ARG A 39 -13.75 -9.77 1.66
C ARG A 39 -13.56 -11.28 1.45
N ALA A 40 -14.45 -11.92 0.69
CA ALA A 40 -14.37 -13.35 0.37
C ALA A 40 -13.12 -13.71 -0.46
N GLY A 41 -12.59 -12.77 -1.23
CA GLY A 41 -11.38 -12.92 -2.03
C GLY A 41 -10.08 -12.63 -1.27
N THR A 42 -10.13 -12.15 -0.02
CA THR A 42 -8.93 -11.76 0.73
C THR A 42 -8.08 -12.98 1.10
N ARG A 43 -6.77 -12.94 0.83
CA ARG A 43 -5.84 -14.07 1.07
C ARG A 43 -4.56 -13.60 1.74
N LEU A 44 -3.97 -14.47 2.57
CA LEU A 44 -2.66 -14.28 3.18
C LEU A 44 -1.61 -15.08 2.40
N HIS A 45 -0.51 -14.43 2.02
CA HIS A 45 0.63 -15.01 1.34
C HIS A 45 1.93 -14.85 2.16
N GLY A 46 2.96 -15.64 1.82
CA GLY A 46 4.24 -15.68 2.53
C GLY A 46 4.18 -16.41 3.88
N PRO A 47 5.29 -16.44 4.66
CA PRO A 47 6.54 -15.68 4.47
C PRO A 47 7.51 -16.27 3.43
N GLU A 48 7.30 -17.53 3.03
CA GLU A 48 8.09 -18.18 1.99
C GLU A 48 7.85 -17.53 0.61
N PRO A 49 8.77 -17.69 -0.35
CA PRO A 49 8.58 -17.22 -1.72
C PRO A 49 7.24 -17.63 -2.31
N VAL A 50 6.54 -16.66 -2.88
CA VAL A 50 5.27 -16.89 -3.55
C VAL A 50 5.54 -17.30 -4.99
N ARG A 51 5.07 -18.49 -5.37
CA ARG A 51 5.25 -19.00 -6.74
C ARG A 51 4.43 -18.14 -7.71
N ILE A 52 5.12 -17.50 -8.64
CA ILE A 52 4.51 -16.69 -9.71
C ILE A 52 4.59 -17.42 -11.06
N SER A 53 3.55 -17.24 -11.88
CA SER A 53 3.60 -17.65 -13.29
C SER A 53 4.52 -16.69 -14.07
N PRO A 54 5.13 -17.16 -15.17
CA PRO A 54 5.81 -16.25 -16.11
C PRO A 54 4.84 -15.16 -16.58
N PHE A 55 5.32 -13.92 -16.64
CA PHE A 55 4.60 -12.79 -17.22
C PHE A 55 5.17 -12.45 -18.59
N SER A 56 4.32 -11.92 -19.48
CA SER A 56 4.78 -11.33 -20.73
C SER A 56 5.63 -10.09 -20.42
N PRO A 57 6.89 -10.02 -20.86
CA PRO A 57 7.73 -8.85 -20.64
C PRO A 57 7.12 -7.59 -21.28
N VAL A 58 7.20 -6.46 -20.58
CA VAL A 58 6.84 -5.14 -21.11
C VAL A 58 7.90 -4.11 -20.75
N ASP A 59 7.85 -2.96 -21.43
CA ASP A 59 8.56 -1.76 -20.99
C ASP A 59 7.84 -1.12 -19.80
N THR A 60 8.39 -1.28 -18.60
CA THR A 60 7.83 -0.71 -17.37
C THR A 60 7.98 0.81 -17.36
N VAL A 61 6.87 1.53 -17.20
CA VAL A 61 6.87 2.96 -16.91
C VAL A 61 6.91 3.16 -15.39
N VAL A 62 7.85 3.97 -14.90
CA VAL A 62 7.97 4.30 -13.47
C VAL A 62 7.83 5.80 -13.27
N GLU A 63 6.97 6.20 -12.34
CA GLU A 63 6.74 7.61 -11.97
C GLU A 63 6.95 7.82 -10.47
N VAL A 64 7.46 8.99 -10.09
CA VAL A 64 7.52 9.42 -8.68
C VAL A 64 6.73 10.72 -8.52
N THR A 65 5.60 10.65 -7.80
CA THR A 65 4.66 11.77 -7.70
C THR A 65 4.48 12.23 -6.26
N GLY A 66 3.89 13.42 -6.10
CA GLY A 66 3.46 13.95 -4.79
C GLY A 66 2.04 13.55 -4.40
N GLU A 67 1.43 12.62 -5.14
CA GLU A 67 0.05 12.18 -4.97
C GLU A 67 -0.11 11.30 -3.72
N SER A 68 -1.33 11.23 -3.18
CA SER A 68 -1.66 10.11 -2.30
C SER A 68 -1.75 8.79 -3.07
N SER A 69 -1.74 7.69 -2.33
CA SER A 69 -1.88 6.36 -2.94
C SER A 69 -3.23 6.18 -3.67
N LEU A 70 -4.30 6.83 -3.21
CA LEU A 70 -5.62 6.71 -3.84
C LEU A 70 -5.81 7.69 -5.00
N GLU A 71 -5.19 8.86 -4.97
CA GLU A 71 -5.13 9.74 -6.15
C GLU A 71 -4.40 9.06 -7.31
N ALA A 72 -3.22 8.48 -7.03
CA ALA A 72 -2.46 7.71 -8.02
C ALA A 72 -3.25 6.49 -8.53
N ALA A 73 -3.90 5.74 -7.64
CA ALA A 73 -4.70 4.58 -8.04
C ALA A 73 -5.87 4.97 -8.96
N ARG A 74 -6.57 6.06 -8.64
CA ARG A 74 -7.76 6.51 -9.39
C ARG A 74 -7.44 6.92 -10.82
N ARG A 75 -6.26 7.49 -11.09
CA ARG A 75 -5.88 7.92 -12.45
C ARG A 75 -5.34 6.79 -13.32
N LEU A 76 -4.94 5.66 -12.74
CA LEU A 76 -4.44 4.51 -13.48
C LEU A 76 -5.61 3.72 -14.08
N ALA A 77 -5.57 3.50 -15.40
CA ALA A 77 -6.62 2.76 -16.09
C ALA A 77 -6.51 1.25 -15.85
N GLY A 78 -7.61 0.59 -15.50
CA GLY A 78 -7.67 -0.87 -15.31
C GLY A 78 -7.20 -1.35 -13.92
N PRO A 79 -7.05 -2.67 -13.72
CA PRO A 79 -6.74 -3.23 -12.42
C PRO A 79 -5.39 -2.73 -11.87
N VAL A 80 -5.45 -2.12 -10.68
CA VAL A 80 -4.30 -1.57 -9.96
C VAL A 80 -4.22 -2.17 -8.56
N ALA A 81 -3.00 -2.42 -8.07
CA ALA A 81 -2.75 -2.79 -6.68
C ALA A 81 -1.99 -1.68 -5.94
N VAL A 82 -2.48 -1.34 -4.75
CA VAL A 82 -1.91 -0.34 -3.85
C VAL A 82 -1.22 -1.02 -2.68
N LEU A 83 0.04 -0.69 -2.42
CA LEU A 83 0.74 -1.13 -1.21
C LEU A 83 0.20 -0.36 0.00
N ASN A 84 -0.48 -1.06 0.91
CA ASN A 84 -0.85 -0.52 2.23
C ASN A 84 0.34 -0.63 3.20
N PHE A 85 0.75 0.50 3.76
CA PHE A 85 1.87 0.63 4.70
C PHE A 85 1.45 0.19 6.10
N ALA A 86 1.30 -1.12 6.24
CA ALA A 86 0.49 -1.72 7.28
C ALA A 86 1.11 -1.67 8.68
N SER A 87 0.25 -1.49 9.67
CA SER A 87 0.46 -1.95 11.03
C SER A 87 0.52 -3.48 11.07
N ALA A 88 1.57 -4.03 11.67
CA ALA A 88 1.68 -5.47 11.85
C ALA A 88 0.65 -6.05 12.83
N ARG A 89 0.10 -5.25 13.75
CA ARG A 89 -0.65 -5.78 14.92
C ARG A 89 -2.13 -5.41 14.95
N ASN A 90 -2.49 -4.34 14.26
CA ASN A 90 -3.83 -3.76 14.30
C ASN A 90 -4.32 -3.54 12.87
N PRO A 91 -5.37 -4.25 12.43
CA PRO A 91 -6.01 -3.99 11.14
C PRO A 91 -6.41 -2.52 11.01
N GLY A 92 -5.99 -1.86 9.93
CA GLY A 92 -6.26 -0.44 9.72
C GLY A 92 -5.55 0.49 10.71
N GLY A 93 -4.51 0.02 11.39
CA GLY A 93 -3.72 0.82 12.32
C GLY A 93 -4.57 1.45 13.42
N GLY A 94 -4.52 2.78 13.53
CA GLY A 94 -5.31 3.55 14.48
C GLY A 94 -6.53 4.26 13.88
N PHE A 95 -7.07 3.83 12.74
CA PHE A 95 -8.03 4.65 11.97
C PHE A 95 -9.31 4.99 12.75
N LEU A 96 -9.88 4.03 13.50
CA LEU A 96 -11.05 4.23 14.38
C LEU A 96 -10.78 5.26 15.49
N ASN A 97 -9.52 5.39 15.92
CA ASN A 97 -9.11 6.32 16.96
C ASN A 97 -8.79 7.72 16.39
N GLY A 98 -8.75 7.87 15.07
CA GLY A 98 -8.43 9.12 14.38
C GLY A 98 -6.93 9.40 14.25
N ALA A 99 -6.13 8.32 14.10
CA ALA A 99 -4.73 8.42 13.68
C ALA A 99 -4.63 8.87 12.21
N GLN A 100 -3.47 9.39 11.84
CA GLN A 100 -3.18 9.85 10.50
C GLN A 100 -1.84 9.29 10.02
N ALA A 101 -1.89 8.17 9.32
CA ALA A 101 -0.88 7.74 8.36
C ALA A 101 -1.58 7.21 7.11
N GLN A 102 -0.81 6.58 6.20
CA GLN A 102 -1.31 6.10 4.93
C GLN A 102 -2.35 4.99 5.12
N GLU A 103 -2.09 3.96 5.94
CA GLU A 103 -3.04 2.89 6.23
C GLU A 103 -4.39 3.41 6.73
N GLU A 104 -4.39 4.36 7.68
CA GLU A 104 -5.63 4.92 8.19
C GLU A 104 -6.40 5.74 7.15
N ALA A 105 -5.68 6.38 6.21
CA ALA A 105 -6.32 7.08 5.11
C ALA A 105 -6.99 6.10 4.13
N LEU A 106 -6.31 5.00 3.79
CA LEU A 106 -6.87 3.93 2.96
C LEU A 106 -8.14 3.34 3.61
N CYS A 107 -8.08 3.02 4.90
CA CYS A 107 -9.22 2.43 5.63
C CYS A 107 -10.39 3.39 5.80
N ARG A 108 -10.16 4.71 5.87
CA ARG A 108 -11.25 5.70 5.90
C ARG A 108 -11.90 5.94 4.54
N ALA A 109 -11.21 5.65 3.45
CA ALA A 109 -11.68 5.96 2.11
C ALA A 109 -12.24 4.76 1.34
N SER A 110 -12.16 3.56 1.92
CA SER A 110 -12.50 2.30 1.24
C SER A 110 -13.05 1.27 2.20
N ALA A 111 -13.48 0.13 1.67
CA ALA A 111 -13.85 -1.05 2.45
C ALA A 111 -12.64 -1.91 2.87
N LEU A 112 -11.41 -1.37 2.85
CA LEU A 112 -10.20 -2.16 3.14
C LEU A 112 -10.25 -2.77 4.55
N TYR A 113 -10.74 -2.03 5.55
CA TYR A 113 -10.75 -2.51 6.93
C TYR A 113 -11.48 -3.85 7.11
N THR A 114 -12.66 -4.03 6.50
CA THR A 114 -13.41 -5.31 6.59
C THR A 114 -12.63 -6.47 5.96
N CYS A 115 -11.89 -6.23 4.87
CA CYS A 115 -11.02 -7.22 4.26
C CYS A 115 -9.87 -7.62 5.21
N LEU A 116 -9.25 -6.64 5.87
CA LEU A 116 -8.16 -6.91 6.82
C LEU A 116 -8.61 -7.76 8.02
N LEU A 117 -9.87 -7.67 8.44
CA LEU A 117 -10.41 -8.48 9.53
C LEU A 117 -10.47 -9.98 9.22
N GLU A 118 -10.52 -10.35 7.94
CA GLU A 118 -10.51 -11.76 7.51
C GLU A 118 -9.11 -12.40 7.65
N ALA A 119 -8.05 -11.59 7.61
CA ALA A 119 -6.67 -12.06 7.64
C ALA A 119 -6.09 -12.17 9.07
N ARG A 120 -6.84 -12.76 10.01
CA ARG A 120 -6.46 -12.85 11.44
C ARG A 120 -5.07 -13.43 11.66
N GLY A 121 -4.69 -14.45 10.88
CA GLY A 121 -3.39 -15.11 10.99
C GLY A 121 -2.18 -14.19 10.80
N PHE A 122 -2.32 -13.09 10.05
CA PHE A 122 -1.28 -12.06 9.95
C PHE A 122 -1.08 -11.36 11.31
N TYR A 123 -2.16 -10.80 11.85
CA TYR A 123 -2.11 -9.98 13.06
C TYR A 123 -1.83 -10.80 14.32
N ASP A 124 -2.44 -11.97 14.45
CA ASP A 124 -2.25 -12.85 15.61
C ASP A 124 -0.79 -13.32 15.68
N HIS A 125 -0.16 -13.62 14.54
CA HIS A 125 1.26 -13.95 14.47
C HIS A 125 2.13 -12.80 15.03
N HIS A 126 1.94 -11.56 14.60
CA HIS A 126 2.76 -10.41 15.05
C HIS A 126 2.43 -9.90 16.45
N ARG A 127 1.27 -10.26 17.00
CA ARG A 127 0.93 -10.04 18.42
C ARG A 127 1.65 -11.04 19.32
N ALA A 128 1.72 -12.31 18.89
CA ALA A 128 2.43 -13.37 19.58
C ALA A 128 3.96 -13.23 19.47
N HIS A 129 4.46 -12.92 18.27
CA HIS A 129 5.89 -12.78 17.99
C HIS A 129 6.26 -11.30 17.92
N ARG A 130 6.77 -10.77 19.04
CA ARG A 130 7.03 -9.32 19.20
C ARG A 130 8.37 -8.85 18.60
N ASP A 131 8.80 -9.40 17.48
CA ASP A 131 9.98 -8.94 16.76
C ASP A 131 9.65 -7.67 15.93
N PRO A 132 10.40 -6.55 16.08
CA PRO A 132 10.20 -5.33 15.30
C PRO A 132 10.53 -5.46 13.80
N PHE A 133 11.18 -6.54 13.35
CA PHE A 133 11.34 -6.84 11.93
C PHE A 133 10.05 -7.30 11.28
N TYR A 134 9.08 -7.79 12.06
CA TYR A 134 7.87 -8.47 11.57
C TYR A 134 8.22 -9.62 10.62
N THR A 135 7.33 -9.99 9.70
CA THR A 135 7.54 -11.12 8.79
C THR A 135 7.16 -10.76 7.36
N ASP A 136 7.63 -11.55 6.40
CA ASP A 136 7.43 -11.30 4.97
C ASP A 136 6.06 -11.79 4.46
N ARG A 137 5.04 -11.55 5.27
CA ARG A 137 3.65 -11.88 4.99
C ARG A 137 2.98 -10.72 4.27
N VAL A 138 2.13 -11.03 3.30
CA VAL A 138 1.37 -10.05 2.53
C VAL A 138 -0.08 -10.48 2.50
N ILE A 139 -0.99 -9.61 2.95
CA ILE A 139 -2.42 -9.79 2.74
C ILE A 139 -2.75 -9.18 1.37
N HIS A 140 -3.42 -9.94 0.52
CA HIS A 140 -4.00 -9.44 -0.71
C HIS A 140 -5.52 -9.30 -0.54
N SER A 141 -6.03 -8.10 -0.78
CA SER A 141 -7.46 -7.81 -0.81
C SER A 141 -7.85 -7.36 -2.23
N PRO A 142 -8.56 -8.20 -3.02
CA PRO A 142 -8.88 -7.88 -4.41
C PRO A 142 -10.01 -6.87 -4.53
N ALA A 143 -9.92 -5.97 -5.51
CA ALA A 143 -11.02 -5.12 -5.97
C ALA A 143 -11.86 -4.43 -4.87
N VAL A 144 -11.19 -3.94 -3.82
CA VAL A 144 -11.83 -3.26 -2.69
C VAL A 144 -12.42 -1.93 -3.18
N PRO A 145 -13.71 -1.64 -2.91
CA PRO A 145 -14.32 -0.38 -3.29
C PRO A 145 -13.74 0.79 -2.50
N VAL A 146 -13.31 1.82 -3.24
CA VAL A 146 -12.86 3.12 -2.77
C VAL A 146 -13.92 4.15 -3.10
N PHE A 147 -14.40 4.84 -2.08
CA PHE A 147 -15.58 5.70 -2.16
C PHE A 147 -15.39 7.06 -1.49
N ARG A 148 -14.16 7.43 -1.10
CA ARG A 148 -13.82 8.81 -0.71
C ARG A 148 -12.56 9.32 -1.37
N ASP A 149 -12.49 10.65 -1.48
CA ASP A 149 -11.26 11.38 -1.79
C ASP A 149 -10.43 11.69 -0.54
N ASP A 150 -9.24 12.27 -0.74
CA ASP A 150 -8.32 12.65 0.35
C ASP A 150 -8.84 13.75 1.28
N LYS A 151 -9.87 14.48 0.85
CA LYS A 151 -10.56 15.47 1.69
C LYS A 151 -11.64 14.81 2.56
N GLY A 152 -11.92 13.53 2.35
CA GLY A 152 -12.93 12.72 3.04
C GLY A 152 -14.32 12.84 2.44
N ARG A 153 -14.46 13.45 1.25
CA ARG A 153 -15.74 13.59 0.54
C ARG A 153 -16.08 12.26 -0.13
N LEU A 154 -17.35 11.89 -0.10
CA LEU A 154 -17.84 10.71 -0.83
C LEU A 154 -17.74 10.95 -2.34
N LEU A 155 -17.38 9.91 -3.09
CA LEU A 155 -17.30 9.96 -4.55
C LEU A 155 -18.66 9.70 -5.17
N ASP A 156 -19.02 10.40 -6.24
CA ASP A 156 -20.27 10.07 -6.96
C ASP A 156 -20.16 8.74 -7.72
N GLU A 157 -18.94 8.41 -8.14
CA GLU A 157 -18.57 7.15 -8.78
C GLU A 157 -17.42 6.51 -8.00
N PRO A 158 -17.68 5.44 -7.22
CA PRO A 158 -16.63 4.69 -6.58
C PRO A 158 -15.84 3.91 -7.63
N TYR A 159 -14.60 3.55 -7.29
CA TYR A 159 -13.77 2.68 -8.11
C TYR A 159 -13.21 1.56 -7.23
N THR A 160 -12.68 0.51 -7.85
CA THR A 160 -12.07 -0.61 -7.11
C THR A 160 -10.56 -0.61 -7.27
N ALA A 161 -9.86 -1.04 -6.21
CA ALA A 161 -8.42 -1.24 -6.23
C ALA A 161 -8.07 -2.51 -5.45
N GLY A 162 -7.03 -3.22 -5.90
CA GLY A 162 -6.37 -4.23 -5.08
C GLY A 162 -5.56 -3.57 -3.97
N PHE A 163 -5.45 -4.22 -2.82
CA PHE A 163 -4.54 -3.82 -1.77
C PHE A 163 -3.56 -4.94 -1.43
N LEU A 164 -2.29 -4.58 -1.30
CA LEU A 164 -1.20 -5.43 -0.82
C LEU A 164 -0.81 -4.89 0.55
N THR A 165 -1.23 -5.54 1.62
CA THR A 165 -0.97 -5.12 3.00
C THR A 165 0.24 -5.86 3.53
N ALA A 166 1.33 -5.11 3.76
CA ALA A 166 2.57 -5.62 4.31
C ALA A 166 3.19 -4.61 5.28
N ALA A 167 3.70 -5.10 6.42
CA ALA A 167 4.34 -4.26 7.42
C ALA A 167 5.83 -4.11 7.12
N ALA A 168 6.31 -2.88 6.90
CA ALA A 168 7.74 -2.59 6.86
C ALA A 168 8.37 -2.89 8.23
N PRO A 169 9.66 -3.26 8.32
CA PRO A 169 10.32 -3.38 9.62
C PRO A 169 10.26 -2.05 10.37
N ASN A 170 10.11 -2.09 11.68
CA ASN A 170 10.09 -0.90 12.53
C ASN A 170 11.53 -0.52 12.91
N ALA A 171 12.24 0.13 11.99
CA ALA A 171 13.62 0.56 12.16
C ALA A 171 13.80 1.43 13.42
N GLY A 172 12.83 2.31 13.72
CA GLY A 172 12.85 3.12 14.95
C GLY A 172 12.84 2.32 16.25
N VAL A 173 12.19 1.14 16.27
CA VAL A 173 12.24 0.21 17.40
C VAL A 173 13.55 -0.58 17.37
N VAL A 174 13.96 -1.14 16.23
CA VAL A 174 15.21 -1.89 16.08
C VAL A 174 16.40 -1.08 16.59
N LEU A 175 16.58 0.15 16.11
CA LEU A 175 17.68 1.03 16.51
C LEU A 175 17.70 1.35 18.02
N ARG A 176 16.55 1.25 18.69
CA ARG A 176 16.43 1.54 20.13
C ARG A 176 16.62 0.29 20.99
N THR A 177 16.13 -0.86 20.55
CA THR A 177 16.03 -2.07 21.40
C THR A 177 16.96 -3.20 20.98
N ALA A 178 17.47 -3.17 19.75
CA ALA A 178 18.38 -4.17 19.18
C ALA A 178 19.30 -3.52 18.11
N PRO A 179 20.09 -2.48 18.47
CA PRO A 179 20.92 -1.74 17.51
C PRO A 179 21.95 -2.62 16.79
N GLU A 180 22.39 -3.72 17.39
CA GLU A 180 23.27 -4.72 16.78
C GLU A 180 22.66 -5.37 15.53
N ARG A 181 21.31 -5.42 15.44
CA ARG A 181 20.57 -5.95 14.29
C ARG A 181 20.29 -4.89 13.22
N ALA A 182 20.71 -3.63 13.40
CA ALA A 182 20.38 -2.55 12.47
C ALA A 182 20.87 -2.83 11.03
N ALA A 183 22.00 -3.54 10.88
CA ALA A 183 22.55 -3.93 9.58
C ALA A 183 21.65 -4.91 8.80
N GLU A 184 20.69 -5.57 9.46
CA GLU A 184 19.74 -6.49 8.80
C GLU A 184 18.57 -5.77 8.13
N LEU A 185 18.29 -4.51 8.50
CA LEU A 185 17.14 -3.74 8.03
C LEU A 185 17.06 -3.65 6.49
N PRO A 186 18.14 -3.29 5.76
CA PRO A 186 18.08 -3.19 4.30
C PRO A 186 17.66 -4.51 3.65
N ARG A 187 18.21 -5.64 4.12
CA ARG A 187 17.86 -6.97 3.61
C ARG A 187 16.40 -7.31 3.89
N ALA A 188 15.90 -7.02 5.08
CA ALA A 188 14.51 -7.27 5.45
C ALA A 188 13.52 -6.48 4.57
N VAL A 189 13.86 -5.22 4.23
CA VAL A 189 13.06 -4.40 3.30
C VAL A 189 13.06 -5.02 1.90
N VAL A 190 14.21 -5.44 1.37
CA VAL A 190 14.30 -6.06 0.02
C VAL A 190 13.49 -7.35 -0.07
N VAL A 191 13.70 -8.29 0.86
CA VAL A 191 13.00 -9.59 0.85
C VAL A 191 11.48 -9.40 0.89
N ARG A 192 11.01 -8.44 1.70
CA ARG A 192 9.59 -8.22 1.84
C ARG A 192 8.99 -7.41 0.70
N ALA A 193 9.73 -6.46 0.13
CA ALA A 193 9.35 -5.80 -1.13
C ALA A 193 9.21 -6.84 -2.25
N GLU A 194 10.09 -7.84 -2.31
CA GLU A 194 9.97 -8.96 -3.24
C GLU A 194 8.67 -9.74 -3.02
N ARG A 195 8.31 -10.10 -1.77
CA ARG A 195 7.02 -10.78 -1.48
C ARG A 195 5.80 -9.96 -1.90
N VAL A 196 5.86 -8.63 -1.76
CA VAL A 196 4.81 -7.72 -2.24
C VAL A 196 4.68 -7.82 -3.76
N LEU A 197 5.78 -7.75 -4.50
CA LEU A 197 5.77 -7.85 -5.97
C LEU A 197 5.40 -9.24 -6.47
N GLU A 198 5.84 -10.31 -5.79
CA GLU A 198 5.41 -11.68 -6.10
C GLU A 198 3.90 -11.82 -5.93
N THR A 199 3.34 -11.30 -4.83
CA THR A 199 1.90 -11.34 -4.58
C THR A 199 1.14 -10.52 -5.64
N ALA A 200 1.66 -9.36 -6.03
CA ALA A 200 1.07 -8.57 -7.12
C ALA A 200 1.04 -9.33 -8.44
N ALA A 201 2.17 -9.95 -8.81
CA ALA A 201 2.30 -10.70 -10.06
C ALA A 201 1.44 -11.98 -10.07
N LEU A 202 1.36 -12.70 -8.93
CA LEU A 202 0.48 -13.86 -8.76
C LEU A 202 -0.98 -13.51 -9.09
N HIS A 203 -1.44 -12.35 -8.63
CA HIS A 203 -2.81 -11.88 -8.83
C HIS A 203 -3.01 -11.10 -10.13
N GLY A 204 -2.03 -11.13 -11.03
CA GLY A 204 -2.14 -10.57 -12.38
C GLY A 204 -2.13 -9.05 -12.45
N TYR A 205 -1.72 -8.35 -11.39
CA TYR A 205 -1.61 -6.89 -11.47
C TYR A 205 -0.50 -6.48 -12.41
N ARG A 206 -0.85 -5.61 -13.36
CA ARG A 206 0.09 -4.96 -14.28
C ARG A 206 0.44 -3.54 -13.83
N ARG A 207 -0.34 -2.97 -12.91
CA ARG A 207 -0.20 -1.58 -12.44
C ARG A 207 -0.11 -1.53 -10.93
N LEU A 208 0.86 -0.78 -10.43
CA LEU A 208 1.15 -0.70 -9.00
C LEU A 208 1.20 0.75 -8.52
N VAL A 209 0.66 0.97 -7.32
CA VAL A 209 0.93 2.16 -6.53
C VAL A 209 1.73 1.75 -5.30
N LEU A 210 2.99 2.17 -5.28
CA LEU A 210 3.95 2.00 -4.20
C LEU A 210 4.21 3.36 -3.54
N GLY A 211 5.26 3.47 -2.71
CA GLY A 211 5.68 4.74 -2.14
C GLY A 211 6.67 4.57 -1.00
N ALA A 212 6.73 5.57 -0.12
CA ALA A 212 7.63 5.65 1.03
C ALA A 212 7.25 4.69 2.18
N TRP A 213 7.23 3.39 1.88
CA TRP A 213 6.80 2.32 2.77
C TRP A 213 7.69 2.24 4.01
N GLY A 214 7.11 2.51 5.18
CA GLY A 214 7.83 2.47 6.45
C GLY A 214 8.74 3.68 6.74
N CYS A 215 8.75 4.71 5.89
CA CYS A 215 9.61 5.90 6.07
C CYS A 215 9.02 6.93 7.05
N GLY A 216 7.77 6.77 7.48
CA GLY A 216 7.12 7.61 8.48
C GLY A 216 7.42 7.15 9.92
N VAL A 217 6.37 6.73 10.64
CA VAL A 217 6.46 6.28 12.05
C VAL A 217 7.50 5.18 12.26
N PHE A 218 7.72 4.31 11.27
CA PHE A 218 8.68 3.20 11.36
C PHE A 218 10.14 3.61 11.09
N ARG A 219 10.38 4.85 10.62
CA ARG A 219 11.70 5.47 10.47
C ARG A 219 12.69 4.70 9.59
N ASN A 220 12.22 3.97 8.57
CA ASN A 220 13.11 3.43 7.55
C ASN A 220 13.71 4.58 6.73
N ASP A 221 14.94 4.41 6.27
CA ASP A 221 15.60 5.36 5.37
C ASP A 221 14.89 5.33 3.99
N PRO A 222 14.35 6.46 3.50
CA PRO A 222 13.73 6.55 2.18
C PRO A 222 14.63 6.07 1.04
N ALA A 223 15.94 6.33 1.12
CA ALA A 223 16.89 5.89 0.09
C ALA A 223 17.03 4.36 0.07
N GLN A 224 17.01 3.71 1.24
CA GLN A 224 17.05 2.25 1.33
C GLN A 224 15.76 1.62 0.81
N VAL A 225 14.59 2.20 1.13
CA VAL A 225 13.30 1.72 0.63
C VAL A 225 13.19 1.90 -0.88
N ALA A 226 13.56 3.07 -1.41
CA ALA A 226 13.58 3.31 -2.85
C ALA A 226 14.57 2.36 -3.56
N GLY A 227 15.78 2.20 -3.00
CA GLY A 227 16.80 1.29 -3.52
C GLY A 227 16.36 -0.18 -3.53
N ALA A 228 15.60 -0.62 -2.53
CA ALA A 228 15.04 -1.97 -2.48
C ALA A 228 14.07 -2.24 -3.64
N PHE A 229 13.16 -1.30 -3.92
CA PHE A 229 12.28 -1.41 -5.08
C PHE A 229 13.05 -1.29 -6.40
N HIS A 230 14.07 -0.43 -6.48
CA HIS A 230 14.89 -0.29 -7.68
C HIS A 230 15.68 -1.56 -8.01
N ALA A 231 16.19 -2.26 -7.00
CA ALA A 231 16.87 -3.55 -7.21
C ALA A 231 15.93 -4.62 -7.82
N LEU A 232 14.63 -4.51 -7.58
CA LEU A 232 13.63 -5.46 -8.07
C LEU A 232 13.00 -5.04 -9.42
N LEU A 233 12.73 -3.74 -9.59
CA LEU A 233 12.01 -3.18 -10.74
C LEU A 233 12.92 -2.50 -11.78
N GLY A 234 14.16 -2.18 -11.41
CA GLY A 234 15.14 -1.55 -12.30
C GLY A 234 15.83 -2.55 -13.25
N PRO A 235 16.74 -2.08 -14.10
CA PRO A 235 17.46 -2.94 -15.06
C PRO A 235 18.13 -4.15 -14.38
N GLY A 236 17.89 -5.35 -14.92
CA GLY A 236 18.41 -6.61 -14.36
C GLY A 236 17.67 -7.13 -13.12
N GLY A 237 16.71 -6.37 -12.59
CA GLY A 237 15.85 -6.81 -11.49
C GLY A 237 14.86 -7.90 -11.93
N ARG A 238 14.48 -8.76 -10.98
CA ARG A 238 13.57 -9.89 -11.23
C ARG A 238 12.21 -9.47 -11.82
N PHE A 239 11.78 -8.24 -11.55
CA PHE A 239 10.50 -7.68 -11.98
C PHE A 239 10.65 -6.53 -12.98
N ALA A 240 11.83 -6.37 -13.60
CA ALA A 240 12.14 -5.24 -14.49
C ALA A 240 11.13 -5.04 -15.64
N ALA A 241 10.52 -6.13 -16.11
CA ALA A 241 9.55 -6.14 -17.21
C ALA A 241 8.17 -6.69 -16.77
N ALA A 242 7.93 -6.76 -15.46
CA ALA A 242 6.77 -7.45 -14.89
C ALA A 242 5.53 -6.57 -14.79
N PHE A 243 5.65 -5.24 -14.82
CA PHE A 243 4.54 -4.32 -14.61
C PHE A 243 4.53 -3.28 -15.73
N GLU A 244 3.35 -2.93 -16.25
CA GLU A 244 3.20 -1.87 -17.25
C GLU A 244 3.48 -0.50 -16.64
N HIS A 245 2.99 -0.26 -15.42
CA HIS A 245 3.08 1.06 -14.79
C HIS A 245 3.24 0.95 -13.28
N VAL A 246 4.31 1.52 -12.74
CA VAL A 246 4.55 1.64 -11.30
C VAL A 246 4.59 3.11 -10.92
N VAL A 247 3.73 3.52 -9.99
CA VAL A 247 3.71 4.88 -9.45
C VAL A 247 4.17 4.83 -8.00
N PHE A 248 5.22 5.57 -7.66
CA PHE A 248 5.59 5.88 -6.29
C PHE A 248 4.88 7.16 -5.86
N GLY A 249 3.70 7.02 -5.25
CA GLY A 249 2.95 8.13 -4.67
C GLY A 249 3.53 8.51 -3.31
N VAL A 250 4.31 9.59 -3.25
CA VAL A 250 5.01 10.04 -2.04
C VAL A 250 4.47 11.40 -1.60
N LEU A 251 3.38 11.35 -0.83
CA LEU A 251 2.81 12.52 -0.17
C LEU A 251 3.73 13.00 0.97
N ASP A 252 4.75 13.75 0.61
CA ASP A 252 5.79 14.21 1.52
C ASP A 252 5.41 15.54 2.20
N ARG A 253 5.42 15.53 3.52
CA ARG A 253 5.17 16.72 4.37
C ARG A 253 6.41 17.15 5.15
N THR A 254 7.56 16.51 4.89
CA THR A 254 8.84 16.86 5.53
C THR A 254 9.34 18.20 4.97
N PRO A 255 10.00 19.03 5.80
CA PRO A 255 10.69 20.21 5.30
C PRO A 255 11.68 19.84 4.20
N GLY A 256 11.55 20.48 3.03
CA GLY A 256 12.42 20.21 1.88
C GLY A 256 12.11 18.95 1.08
N ALA A 257 10.97 18.28 1.34
CA ALA A 257 10.51 17.10 0.57
C ALA A 257 11.57 15.96 0.45
N THR A 258 12.36 15.78 1.51
CA THR A 258 13.51 14.86 1.54
C THR A 258 13.15 13.40 1.28
N VAL A 259 11.93 12.97 1.64
CA VAL A 259 11.46 11.60 1.41
C VAL A 259 11.17 11.40 -0.07
N ARG A 260 10.42 12.31 -0.69
CA ARG A 260 10.13 12.24 -2.12
C ARG A 260 11.40 12.36 -2.95
N ASP A 261 12.31 13.25 -2.58
CA ASP A 261 13.58 13.44 -3.29
C ASP A 261 14.43 12.17 -3.34
N ALA A 262 14.43 11.35 -2.30
CA ALA A 262 15.13 10.06 -2.31
C ALA A 262 14.57 9.11 -3.38
N PHE A 263 13.25 9.10 -3.58
CA PHE A 263 12.62 8.31 -4.65
C PHE A 263 12.91 8.90 -6.02
N VAL A 264 12.84 10.24 -6.19
CA VAL A 264 13.17 10.91 -7.47
C VAL A 264 14.61 10.63 -7.89
N ARG A 265 15.56 10.67 -6.96
CA ARG A 265 16.98 10.36 -7.24
C ARG A 265 17.19 8.92 -7.67
N THR A 266 16.39 7.99 -7.12
CA THR A 266 16.51 6.56 -7.40
C THR A 266 15.82 6.17 -8.70
N PHE A 267 14.69 6.82 -9.02
CA PHE A 267 13.90 6.60 -10.22
C PHE A 267 13.82 7.89 -11.03
N PRO A 268 14.92 8.32 -11.67
CA PRO A 268 14.91 9.51 -12.51
C PRO A 268 13.95 9.30 -13.69
N GLU A 269 13.17 10.32 -14.02
CA GLU A 269 12.37 10.30 -15.24
C GLU A 269 13.29 10.00 -16.43
N ARG A 270 12.92 9.03 -17.28
CA ARG A 270 13.63 8.84 -18.54
C ARG A 270 13.45 10.13 -19.33
N GLN A 271 14.50 10.94 -19.42
CA GLN A 271 14.55 12.02 -20.40
C GLN A 271 14.38 11.35 -21.76
N LEU A 272 13.21 11.54 -22.38
CA LEU A 272 13.00 11.22 -23.78
C LEU A 272 14.07 11.99 -24.55
N GLN A 273 15.14 11.29 -24.95
CA GLN A 273 16.06 11.82 -25.93
C GLN A 273 15.21 12.07 -27.17
N LYS A 274 14.90 13.34 -27.42
CA LYS A 274 14.46 13.78 -28.75
C LYS A 274 15.59 13.40 -29.69
N GLN A 275 15.45 12.26 -30.36
CA GLN A 275 16.26 11.95 -31.54
C GLN A 275 16.05 13.10 -32.51
N LYS A 276 17.11 13.87 -32.73
CA LYS A 276 17.24 14.77 -33.88
C LYS A 276 17.54 13.94 -35.11
#